data_AF-A0A7Z9W817-F1
#
_entry.id   AF-A0A7Z9W817-F1
#
_cell.length_a   1.000
_cell.length_b   1.000
_cell.length_c   1.000
_cell.angle_alpha   90.00
_cell.angle_beta   90.00
_cell.angle_gamma   90.00
#
_symmetry.space_group_name_H-M   'P 1'
#
loop_
_entity.id
_entity.type
_entity.pdbx_description
1 polymer ?
#
loop_
_entity_poly.entity_id
_entity_poly.type
_entity_poly.pdbx_seq_one_letter_code
_entity_poly.pdbx_strand_id
1 'polypeptide(L)'
;MKRYQISLYFAAFFWQSNTIGKLNMGMMNILRDRMHIMLWFLLIMFIGSMTVGGLVGGADIVNQLLGKTDVRNAIAVVNGQIIAPEEFHHQLNHRLEQMRAQGQEIDDRQLNQFRNGLLDELVEFTLIDQQIKERNIRITDDDVYYHLLNSPPPTVQAIEDFQTNGLFDRRKYVEALQSPQADEWRPIEDFVRGYLPRQILFDQIRESSRITEDDVKTEYIKRNLNYTIS
;
A
#
# COMPACT_ATOMS: atom_id res chain seq x y z
N MET A 1 -18.88 -43.04 10.29
CA MET A 1 -17.88 -44.01 9.77
C MET A 1 -17.85 -43.98 8.23
N LYS A 2 -17.47 -42.85 7.61
CA LYS A 2 -17.42 -42.65 6.15
C LYS A 2 -16.28 -41.67 5.78
N ARG A 3 -15.02 -42.04 6.07
CA ARG A 3 -13.85 -41.22 5.71
C ARG A 3 -12.74 -41.97 4.96
N TYR A 4 -12.99 -43.21 4.53
CA TYR A 4 -11.95 -44.04 3.89
C TYR A 4 -12.20 -44.35 2.41
N GLN A 5 -13.33 -43.95 1.80
CA GLN A 5 -13.58 -44.30 0.40
C GLN A 5 -12.87 -43.41 -0.63
N ILE A 6 -12.42 -42.20 -0.28
CA ILE A 6 -11.76 -41.30 -1.24
C ILE A 6 -10.28 -41.65 -1.41
N SER A 7 -9.64 -42.26 -0.39
CA SER A 7 -8.25 -42.69 -0.46
C SER A 7 -8.04 -43.91 -1.37
N LEU A 8 -9.06 -44.76 -1.56
CA LEU A 8 -8.93 -45.95 -2.40
C LEU A 8 -8.95 -45.64 -3.91
N TYR A 9 -9.67 -44.61 -4.36
CA TYR A 9 -9.69 -44.24 -5.78
C TYR A 9 -8.35 -43.66 -6.25
N PHE A 10 -7.63 -42.96 -5.38
CA PHE A 10 -6.30 -42.42 -5.70
C PHE A 10 -5.23 -43.51 -5.84
N ALA A 11 -5.30 -44.57 -5.03
CA ALA A 11 -4.39 -45.70 -5.14
C ALA A 11 -4.66 -46.57 -6.38
N ALA A 12 -5.93 -46.72 -6.77
CA ALA A 12 -6.30 -47.46 -7.99
C ALA A 12 -5.83 -46.78 -9.28
N PHE A 13 -5.81 -45.44 -9.32
CA PHE A 13 -5.28 -44.70 -10.47
C PHE A 13 -3.76 -44.84 -10.63
N PHE A 14 -3.04 -45.01 -9.51
CA PHE A 14 -1.58 -45.18 -9.53
C PHE A 14 -1.12 -46.62 -9.83
N TRP A 15 -1.95 -47.63 -9.56
CA TRP A 15 -1.59 -49.04 -9.84
C TRP A 15 -1.89 -49.49 -11.28
N GLN A 16 -2.55 -48.67 -12.10
CA GLN A 16 -2.76 -48.93 -13.53
C GLN A 16 -1.71 -48.20 -14.39
N SER A 17 -0.42 -48.36 -14.10
CA SER A 17 0.64 -47.89 -15.01
C SER A 17 1.81 -48.87 -15.07
N ASN A 18 1.52 -50.11 -15.45
CA ASN A 18 2.59 -51.00 -15.91
C ASN A 18 2.13 -51.88 -17.07
N THR A 19 1.80 -51.23 -18.19
CA THR A 19 1.71 -51.86 -19.51
C THR A 19 2.21 -50.90 -20.58
N ILE A 20 3.49 -50.50 -20.50
CA ILE A 20 4.18 -49.97 -21.70
C ILE A 20 4.67 -51.18 -22.50
N GLY A 21 3.71 -51.90 -23.08
CA GLY A 21 3.93 -52.99 -24.02
C GLY A 21 3.79 -52.49 -25.45
N LYS A 22 4.91 -52.47 -26.18
CA LYS A 22 5.03 -52.34 -27.64
C LYS A 22 4.25 -51.19 -28.30
N LEU A 23 4.86 -50.01 -28.34
CA LEU A 23 4.45 -48.93 -29.24
C LEU A 23 5.19 -49.09 -30.59
N ASN A 24 4.43 -49.24 -31.68
CA ASN A 24 4.96 -49.20 -33.05
C ASN A 24 5.74 -47.89 -33.29
N MET A 25 6.80 -47.94 -34.10
CA MET A 25 7.76 -46.84 -34.32
C MET A 25 7.12 -45.49 -34.73
N GLY A 26 5.90 -45.49 -35.30
CA GLY A 26 5.11 -44.28 -35.59
C GLY A 26 4.43 -43.62 -34.37
N MET A 27 4.16 -44.35 -33.29
CA MET A 27 3.61 -43.81 -32.04
C MET A 27 4.69 -43.16 -31.16
N MET A 28 5.96 -43.51 -31.39
CA MET A 28 7.10 -43.01 -30.61
C MET A 28 7.45 -41.55 -30.95
N ASN A 29 7.16 -41.09 -32.17
CA ASN A 29 7.30 -39.69 -32.56
C ASN A 29 6.17 -38.81 -32.01
N ILE A 30 4.93 -39.32 -31.95
CA ILE A 30 3.77 -38.59 -31.42
C ILE A 30 3.94 -38.32 -29.91
N LEU A 31 4.50 -39.28 -29.17
CA LEU A 31 4.79 -39.11 -27.74
C LEU A 31 5.92 -38.11 -27.49
N ARG A 32 6.95 -38.05 -28.35
CA ARG A 32 8.07 -37.11 -28.18
C ARG A 32 7.72 -35.69 -28.62
N ASP A 33 7.02 -35.52 -29.73
CA ASP A 33 6.67 -34.19 -30.29
C ASP A 33 5.56 -33.49 -29.50
N ARG A 34 4.67 -34.25 -28.85
CA ARG A 34 3.57 -33.69 -28.03
C ARG A 34 3.84 -33.73 -26.53
N MET A 35 5.00 -34.25 -26.09
CA MET A 35 5.39 -34.32 -24.67
C MET A 35 5.34 -32.95 -24.01
N HIS A 36 5.85 -31.91 -24.68
CA HIS A 36 5.84 -30.55 -24.12
C HIS A 36 4.43 -30.01 -23.94
N ILE A 37 3.52 -30.27 -24.88
CA ILE A 37 2.13 -29.81 -24.78
C ILE A 37 1.39 -30.53 -23.65
N MET A 38 1.61 -31.84 -23.52
CA MET A 38 1.08 -32.63 -22.40
C MET A 38 1.63 -32.16 -21.05
N LEU A 39 2.92 -31.80 -20.99
CA LEU A 39 3.55 -31.26 -19.77
C LEU A 39 3.01 -29.87 -19.41
N TRP A 40 2.82 -28.97 -20.39
CA TRP A 40 2.21 -27.67 -20.13
C TRP A 40 0.74 -27.78 -19.73
N PHE A 41 -0.01 -28.68 -20.37
CA PHE A 41 -1.38 -28.99 -19.98
C PHE A 41 -1.45 -29.54 -18.55
N LEU A 42 -0.59 -30.50 -18.20
CA LEU A 42 -0.48 -31.05 -16.85
C LEU A 42 -0.07 -29.97 -15.85
N LEU A 43 0.88 -29.10 -16.19
CA LEU A 43 1.35 -28.01 -15.34
C LEU A 43 0.21 -27.02 -15.04
N ILE A 44 -0.52 -26.59 -16.07
CA ILE A 44 -1.65 -25.67 -15.91
C ILE A 44 -2.80 -26.35 -15.16
N MET A 45 -3.08 -27.62 -15.44
CA MET A 45 -4.08 -28.40 -14.71
C MET A 45 -3.67 -28.59 -13.25
N PHE A 46 -2.38 -28.82 -12.96
CA PHE A 46 -1.86 -29.00 -11.62
C PHE A 46 -1.94 -27.68 -10.82
N ILE A 47 -1.51 -26.56 -11.41
CA ILE A 47 -1.61 -25.23 -10.80
C ILE A 47 -3.08 -24.82 -10.62
N GLY A 48 -3.94 -25.08 -11.62
CA GLY A 48 -5.38 -24.83 -11.56
C GLY A 48 -6.09 -25.71 -10.52
N SER A 49 -5.67 -26.97 -10.38
CA SER A 49 -6.18 -27.89 -9.36
C SER A 49 -5.70 -27.51 -7.95
N MET A 50 -4.48 -26.97 -7.81
CA MET A 50 -3.97 -26.47 -6.54
C MET A 50 -4.71 -25.22 -6.09
N THR A 51 -5.14 -24.35 -7.01
CA THR A 51 -5.94 -23.16 -6.70
C THR A 51 -7.40 -23.48 -6.37
N VAL A 52 -8.02 -24.49 -6.99
CA VAL A 52 -9.43 -24.85 -6.74
C VAL A 52 -9.60 -25.79 -5.52
N GLY A 53 -8.57 -26.56 -5.16
CA GLY A 53 -8.65 -27.63 -4.16
C GLY A 53 -8.41 -27.24 -2.69
N GLY A 54 -8.09 -25.98 -2.38
CA GLY A 54 -8.04 -25.43 -1.02
C GLY A 54 -7.02 -26.05 -0.03
N LEU A 55 -6.26 -27.07 -0.43
CA LEU A 55 -5.28 -27.76 0.42
C LEU A 55 -3.82 -27.47 0.06
N VAL A 56 -3.55 -26.87 -1.12
CA VAL A 56 -2.17 -26.51 -1.52
C VAL A 56 -2.08 -25.18 -2.28
N GLY A 57 -3.12 -24.35 -2.25
CA GLY A 57 -3.08 -23.05 -2.92
C GLY A 57 -4.18 -22.15 -2.38
N GLY A 58 -3.80 -21.05 -1.71
CA GLY A 58 -4.76 -19.99 -1.39
C GLY A 58 -4.41 -19.06 -0.24
N ALA A 59 -3.58 -19.47 0.73
CA ALA A 59 -3.23 -18.61 1.86
C ALA A 59 -1.72 -18.44 2.08
N ASP A 60 -0.92 -19.51 1.92
CA ASP A 60 0.46 -19.49 2.41
C ASP A 60 1.53 -19.22 1.34
N ILE A 61 1.27 -19.50 0.05
CA ILE A 61 2.31 -19.34 -1.00
C ILE A 61 2.55 -17.86 -1.33
N VAL A 62 1.53 -17.00 -1.21
CA VAL A 62 1.68 -15.55 -1.39
C VAL A 62 2.58 -14.98 -0.28
N ASN A 63 2.38 -15.43 0.97
CA ASN A 63 3.25 -15.07 2.10
C ASN A 63 4.68 -15.62 1.96
N GLN A 64 4.86 -16.75 1.29
CA GLN A 64 6.17 -17.40 1.13
C GLN A 64 6.96 -16.87 -0.08
N LEU A 65 6.30 -16.35 -1.12
CA LEU A 65 6.92 -15.69 -2.28
C LEU A 65 7.20 -14.20 -2.07
N LEU A 66 6.46 -13.52 -1.19
CA LEU A 66 6.64 -12.08 -0.91
C LEU A 66 7.63 -11.77 0.22
N GLY A 67 8.38 -12.77 0.69
CA GLY A 67 9.37 -12.58 1.74
C GLY A 67 8.73 -12.59 3.11
N LYS A 68 9.14 -13.57 3.92
CA LYS A 68 9.09 -13.64 5.38
C LYS A 68 8.51 -12.40 6.09
N THR A 69 7.19 -12.34 6.22
CA THR A 69 6.57 -11.48 7.24
C THR A 69 5.50 -12.31 7.95
N ASP A 70 5.74 -12.57 9.23
CA ASP A 70 4.89 -13.40 10.07
C ASP A 70 3.55 -12.69 10.32
N VAL A 71 2.57 -12.95 9.46
CA VAL A 71 1.21 -12.36 9.53
C VAL A 71 0.54 -12.61 10.89
N ARG A 72 0.98 -13.63 11.63
CA ARG A 72 0.46 -13.95 12.97
C ARG A 72 0.77 -12.90 14.02
N ASN A 73 1.81 -12.09 13.80
CA ASN A 73 2.19 -11.01 14.72
C ASN A 73 1.72 -9.64 14.21
N ALA A 74 1.21 -9.53 12.98
CA ALA A 74 0.79 -8.26 12.40
C ALA A 74 -0.30 -7.57 13.23
N ILE A 75 -0.15 -6.26 13.44
CA ILE A 75 -1.16 -5.45 14.15
C ILE A 75 -2.37 -5.22 13.26
N ALA A 76 -2.17 -5.04 11.96
CA ALA A 76 -3.22 -4.97 10.95
C ALA A 76 -2.70 -5.31 9.54
N VAL A 77 -3.62 -5.69 8.65
CA VAL A 77 -3.36 -5.91 7.22
C VAL A 77 -4.32 -5.06 6.40
N VAL A 78 -3.79 -4.22 5.51
CA VAL A 78 -4.54 -3.26 4.69
C VAL A 78 -4.32 -3.59 3.21
N ASN A 79 -5.33 -4.11 2.52
CA ASN A 79 -5.25 -4.53 1.10
C ASN A 79 -4.02 -5.41 0.76
N GLY A 80 -3.62 -6.30 1.68
CA GLY A 80 -2.45 -7.17 1.51
C GLY A 80 -1.11 -6.57 1.93
N GLN A 81 -1.06 -5.29 2.33
CA GLN A 81 0.09 -4.67 2.96
C GLN A 81 0.03 -4.82 4.48
N ILE A 82 1.11 -5.31 5.08
CA ILE A 82 1.19 -5.59 6.52
C ILE A 82 1.69 -4.34 7.23
N ILE A 83 0.98 -3.91 8.29
CA ILE A 83 1.50 -2.92 9.24
C ILE A 83 2.35 -3.68 10.26
N ALA A 84 3.66 -3.47 10.20
CA ALA A 84 4.62 -4.18 11.03
C ALA A 84 4.44 -3.80 12.51
N PRO A 85 4.43 -4.78 13.44
CA PRO A 85 4.28 -4.49 14.86
C PRO A 85 5.37 -3.59 15.42
N GLU A 86 6.59 -3.78 14.94
CA GLU A 86 7.77 -3.04 15.36
C GLU A 86 7.63 -1.54 15.01
N GLU A 87 7.08 -1.24 13.82
CA GLU A 87 6.85 0.13 13.37
C GLU A 87 5.82 0.83 14.26
N PHE A 88 4.69 0.17 14.52
CA PHE A 88 3.66 0.69 15.41
C PHE A 88 4.21 0.94 16.83
N HIS A 89 4.95 -0.02 17.40
CA HIS A 89 5.51 0.11 18.73
C HIS A 89 6.56 1.22 18.81
N HIS A 90 7.41 1.35 17.79
CA HIS A 90 8.38 2.43 17.70
C HIS A 90 7.69 3.80 17.68
N GLN A 91 6.69 3.99 16.82
CA GLN A 91 5.95 5.25 16.73
C GLN A 91 5.14 5.55 17.99
N LEU A 92 4.50 4.54 18.58
CA LEU A 92 3.77 4.66 19.83
C LEU A 92 4.69 5.12 20.96
N ASN A 93 5.84 4.45 21.13
CA ASN A 93 6.79 4.78 22.19
C ASN A 93 7.32 6.21 22.02
N HIS A 94 7.66 6.61 20.80
CA HIS A 94 8.12 7.97 20.52
C HIS A 94 7.09 9.03 20.92
N ARG A 95 5.80 8.84 20.56
CA ARG A 95 4.73 9.77 20.94
C ARG A 95 4.49 9.80 22.46
N LEU A 96 4.54 8.65 23.12
CA LEU A 96 4.42 8.56 24.57
C LEU A 96 5.57 9.27 25.30
N GLU A 97 6.80 9.14 24.79
CA GLU A 97 7.97 9.85 25.32
C GLU A 97 7.83 11.37 25.18
N GLN A 98 7.37 11.86 24.04
CA GLN A 98 7.11 13.29 23.83
C GLN A 98 6.06 13.84 24.80
N MET A 99 4.96 13.12 25.02
CA MET A 99 3.91 13.53 25.97
C MET A 99 4.42 13.51 27.42
N ARG A 100 5.19 12.49 27.80
CA ARG A 100 5.84 12.44 29.12
C ARG A 100 6.83 13.59 29.32
N ALA A 101 7.59 13.94 28.29
CA ALA A 101 8.51 15.08 28.33
C ALA A 101 7.79 16.43 28.52
N GLN A 102 6.53 16.52 28.10
CA GLN A 102 5.65 17.67 28.33
C GLN A 102 4.93 17.62 29.70
N GLY A 103 5.22 16.61 30.54
CA GLY A 103 4.62 16.45 31.86
C GLY A 103 3.19 15.90 31.85
N GLN A 104 2.73 15.33 30.73
CA GLN A 104 1.41 14.70 30.66
C GLN A 104 1.47 13.25 31.17
N GLU A 105 0.66 12.94 32.17
CA GLU A 105 0.39 11.56 32.60
C GLU A 105 -0.73 10.96 31.73
N ILE A 106 -0.53 9.71 31.30
CA ILE A 106 -1.45 9.02 30.39
C ILE A 106 -2.07 7.84 31.15
N ASP A 107 -3.38 7.91 31.36
CA ASP A 107 -4.19 6.80 31.92
C ASP A 107 -4.40 5.69 30.87
N ASP A 108 -4.73 4.48 31.31
CA ASP A 108 -4.94 3.31 30.45
C ASP A 108 -6.00 3.54 29.37
N ARG A 109 -7.05 4.31 29.69
CA ARG A 109 -8.08 4.68 28.71
C ARG A 109 -7.53 5.60 27.62
N GLN A 110 -6.74 6.59 27.99
CA GLN A 110 -6.11 7.52 27.04
C GLN A 110 -5.10 6.76 26.18
N LEU A 111 -4.32 5.86 26.77
CA LEU A 111 -3.37 5.01 26.06
C LEU A 111 -4.05 4.18 24.97
N ASN A 112 -5.21 3.58 25.28
CA ASN A 112 -5.99 2.83 24.29
C ASN A 112 -6.54 3.72 23.16
N GLN A 113 -7.00 4.94 23.49
CA GLN A 113 -7.41 5.92 22.47
C GLN A 113 -6.24 6.31 21.56
N PHE A 114 -5.06 6.55 22.12
CA PHE A 114 -3.85 6.84 21.34
C PHE A 114 -3.43 5.69 20.43
N ARG A 115 -3.49 4.45 20.94
CA ARG A 115 -3.19 3.25 20.14
C ARG A 115 -4.13 3.13 18.95
N ASN A 116 -5.43 3.30 19.17
CA ASN A 116 -6.42 3.24 18.10
C ASN A 116 -6.19 4.36 17.08
N GLY A 117 -6.01 5.60 17.53
CA GLY A 117 -5.75 6.72 16.63
C GLY A 117 -4.47 6.56 15.81
N LEU A 118 -3.40 6.04 16.41
CA LEU A 118 -2.17 5.72 15.68
C LEU A 118 -2.38 4.61 14.64
N LEU A 119 -3.16 3.58 15.00
CA LEU A 119 -3.47 2.50 14.07
C LEU A 119 -4.27 3.02 12.88
N ASP A 120 -5.30 3.83 13.13
CA ASP A 120 -6.12 4.45 12.08
C ASP A 120 -5.25 5.32 11.15
N GLU A 121 -4.33 6.11 11.70
CA GLU A 121 -3.38 6.93 10.94
C GLU A 121 -2.45 6.08 10.05
N LEU A 122 -1.93 4.97 10.57
CA LEU A 122 -1.09 4.06 9.79
C LEU A 122 -1.85 3.36 8.67
N VAL A 123 -3.11 2.99 8.93
CA VAL A 123 -4.02 2.44 7.92
C VAL A 123 -4.25 3.48 6.82
N GLU A 124 -4.58 4.71 7.18
CA GLU A 124 -4.78 5.81 6.22
C GLU A 124 -3.51 6.07 5.39
N PHE A 125 -2.35 6.16 6.04
CA PHE A 125 -1.07 6.34 5.36
C PHE A 125 -0.82 5.23 4.34
N THR A 126 -1.10 3.98 4.73
CA THR A 126 -0.95 2.81 3.87
C THR A 126 -1.87 2.90 2.64
N LEU A 127 -3.13 3.28 2.83
CA LEU A 127 -4.08 3.47 1.72
C LEU A 127 -3.64 4.58 0.76
N ILE A 128 -3.14 5.69 1.29
CA ILE A 128 -2.62 6.81 0.49
C ILE A 128 -1.42 6.35 -0.35
N ASP A 129 -0.46 5.63 0.25
CA ASP A 129 0.72 5.12 -0.45
C ASP A 129 0.34 4.12 -1.55
N GLN A 130 -0.65 3.26 -1.30
CA GLN A 130 -1.22 2.38 -2.31
C GLN A 130 -1.82 3.16 -3.49
N GLN A 131 -2.59 4.22 -3.22
CA GLN A 131 -3.17 5.07 -4.26
C GLN A 131 -2.11 5.82 -5.08
N ILE A 132 -1.03 6.30 -4.45
CA ILE A 132 0.11 6.93 -5.11
C ILE A 132 0.76 5.93 -6.10
N LYS A 133 1.00 4.70 -5.65
CA LYS A 133 1.58 3.62 -6.47
C LYS A 133 0.66 3.20 -7.61
N GLU A 134 -0.62 2.98 -7.33
CA GLU A 134 -1.63 2.59 -8.32
C GLU A 134 -1.75 3.63 -9.45
N ARG A 135 -1.74 4.92 -9.09
CA ARG A 135 -1.83 6.03 -10.04
C ARG A 135 -0.49 6.40 -10.69
N ASN A 136 0.59 5.67 -10.38
CA ASN A 136 1.93 5.91 -10.89
C ASN A 136 2.38 7.37 -10.72
N ILE A 137 2.05 8.00 -9.59
CA ILE A 137 2.48 9.37 -9.29
C ILE A 137 3.99 9.34 -9.08
N ARG A 138 4.75 9.89 -10.03
CA ARG A 138 6.22 9.98 -9.98
C ARG A 138 6.60 11.44 -9.84
N ILE A 139 7.53 11.72 -8.94
CA ILE A 139 8.09 13.06 -8.72
C ILE A 139 9.42 13.15 -9.46
N THR A 140 9.53 14.14 -10.34
CA THR A 140 10.79 14.52 -10.98
C THR A 140 11.45 15.65 -10.20
N ASP A 141 12.73 15.88 -10.45
CA ASP A 141 13.47 16.98 -9.80
C ASP A 141 12.90 18.35 -10.22
N ASP A 142 12.42 18.46 -11.47
CA ASP A 142 11.74 19.65 -11.97
C ASP A 142 10.43 19.94 -11.21
N ASP A 143 9.68 18.90 -10.85
CA ASP A 143 8.45 19.05 -10.05
C ASP A 143 8.76 19.59 -8.65
N VAL A 144 9.84 19.09 -8.04
CA VAL A 144 10.31 19.56 -6.72
C VAL A 144 10.71 21.04 -6.81
N TYR A 145 11.51 21.40 -7.81
CA TYR A 145 11.92 22.79 -8.02
C TYR A 145 10.73 23.72 -8.29
N TYR A 146 9.80 23.28 -9.15
CA TYR A 146 8.58 24.02 -9.44
C TYR A 146 7.72 24.21 -8.17
N HIS A 147 7.60 23.18 -7.35
CA HIS A 147 6.83 23.26 -6.10
C HIS A 147 7.48 24.23 -5.10
N LEU A 148 8.80 24.12 -4.90
CA LEU A 148 9.57 25.03 -4.05
C LEU A 148 9.41 26.50 -4.47
N LEU A 149 9.43 26.78 -5.77
CA LEU A 149 9.30 28.13 -6.31
C LEU A 149 7.90 28.73 -6.12
N ASN A 150 6.85 27.92 -6.29
CA ASN A 150 5.47 28.39 -6.33
C ASN A 150 4.75 28.29 -5.00
N SER A 151 5.11 27.31 -4.16
CA SER A 151 4.41 26.98 -2.92
C SER A 151 5.39 26.42 -1.88
N PRO A 152 6.35 27.23 -1.41
CA PRO A 152 7.34 26.77 -0.43
C PRO A 152 6.62 26.30 0.85
N PRO A 153 6.92 25.10 1.38
CA PRO A 153 6.25 24.61 2.58
C PRO A 153 6.56 25.47 3.81
N PRO A 154 5.64 25.55 4.81
CA PRO A 154 5.82 26.39 6.00
C PRO A 154 7.11 26.11 6.76
N THR A 155 7.53 24.84 6.81
CA THR A 155 8.79 24.42 7.43
C THR A 155 10.00 25.09 6.79
N VAL A 156 9.98 25.26 5.45
CA VAL A 156 11.05 25.95 4.72
C VAL A 156 10.95 27.46 4.94
N GLN A 157 9.74 28.01 4.95
CA GLN A 157 9.54 29.44 5.26
C GLN A 157 9.99 29.83 6.68
N ALA A 158 9.99 28.86 7.61
CA ALA A 158 10.40 29.05 8.99
C ALA A 158 11.94 29.12 9.18
N ILE A 159 12.73 28.82 8.15
CA ILE A 159 14.20 28.87 8.20
C ILE A 159 14.65 30.33 8.30
N GLU A 160 15.49 30.64 9.29
CA GLU A 160 15.97 32.01 9.57
C GLU A 160 16.68 32.64 8.37
N ASP A 161 17.42 31.84 7.60
CA ASP A 161 18.12 32.30 6.40
C ASP A 161 17.19 32.84 5.32
N PHE A 162 15.93 32.42 5.29
CA PHE A 162 14.93 32.90 4.33
C PHE A 162 14.03 34.00 4.90
N GLN A 163 14.36 34.52 6.07
CA GLN A 163 13.61 35.58 6.74
C GLN A 163 14.35 36.92 6.74
N THR A 164 13.56 37.99 6.79
CA THR A 164 13.99 39.36 7.04
C THR A 164 13.12 39.91 8.16
N ASN A 165 13.72 40.27 9.29
CA ASN A 165 13.01 40.71 10.51
C ASN A 165 11.99 39.67 11.04
N GLY A 166 12.29 38.38 10.92
CA GLY A 166 11.42 37.29 11.39
C GLY A 166 10.21 37.00 10.49
N LEU A 167 10.12 37.64 9.33
CA LEU A 167 9.09 37.38 8.32
C LEU A 167 9.73 36.78 7.07
N PHE A 168 9.03 35.84 6.44
CA PHE A 168 9.49 35.19 5.22
C PHE A 168 9.74 36.23 4.10
N ASP A 169 10.98 36.27 3.60
CA ASP A 169 11.39 37.14 2.51
C ASP A 169 11.49 36.34 1.22
N ARG A 170 10.44 36.43 0.40
CA ARG A 170 10.36 35.69 -0.87
C ARG A 170 11.50 36.03 -1.83
N ARG A 171 12.00 37.27 -1.83
CA ARG A 171 13.08 37.68 -2.75
C ARG A 171 14.38 36.97 -2.36
N LYS A 172 14.73 37.01 -1.08
CA LYS A 172 15.90 36.33 -0.52
C LYS A 172 15.85 34.82 -0.79
N TYR A 173 14.67 34.22 -0.59
CA TYR A 173 14.45 32.80 -0.88
C TYR A 173 14.66 32.44 -2.36
N VAL A 174 14.08 33.21 -3.29
CA VAL A 174 14.22 32.93 -4.73
C VAL A 174 15.67 33.16 -5.20
N GLU A 175 16.35 34.18 -4.67
CA GLU A 175 17.78 34.41 -4.93
C GLU A 175 18.62 33.20 -4.49
N ALA A 176 18.33 32.62 -3.31
CA ALA A 176 18.99 31.42 -2.80
C ALA A 176 18.68 30.17 -3.64
N LEU A 177 17.43 30.03 -4.12
CA LEU A 177 17.00 28.91 -4.96
C LEU A 177 17.66 28.94 -6.35
N GLN A 178 17.96 30.14 -6.86
CA GLN A 178 18.66 30.33 -8.15
C GLN A 178 20.18 30.17 -8.06
N SER A 179 20.74 30.24 -6.85
CA SER A 179 22.17 30.04 -6.58
C SER A 179 22.41 28.87 -5.61
N PRO A 180 21.95 27.65 -5.92
CA PRO A 180 22.03 26.55 -4.99
C PRO A 180 23.48 26.10 -4.82
N GLN A 181 24.02 26.23 -3.60
CA GLN A 181 25.10 25.35 -3.19
C GLN A 181 24.49 23.96 -3.01
N ALA A 182 24.87 23.01 -3.85
CA ALA A 182 24.20 21.72 -4.02
C ALA A 182 24.12 20.83 -2.77
N ASP A 183 24.81 21.18 -1.68
CA ASP A 183 24.79 20.42 -0.43
C ASP A 183 23.82 21.00 0.62
N GLU A 184 23.48 22.29 0.55
CA GLU A 184 22.57 22.93 1.51
C GLU A 184 21.10 22.65 1.21
N TRP A 185 20.76 22.44 -0.07
CA TRP A 185 19.38 22.21 -0.51
C TRP A 185 18.92 20.75 -0.41
N ARG A 186 19.83 19.76 -0.36
CA ARG A 186 19.44 18.34 -0.35
C ARG A 186 18.45 17.98 0.77
N PRO A 187 18.63 18.42 2.02
CA PRO A 187 17.67 18.09 3.09
C PRO A 187 16.28 18.68 2.81
N ILE A 188 16.22 19.84 2.16
CA ILE A 188 14.98 20.51 1.78
C ILE A 188 14.32 19.76 0.61
N GLU A 189 15.09 19.39 -0.40
CA GLU A 189 14.62 18.60 -1.54
C GLU A 189 14.09 17.24 -1.11
N ASP A 190 14.81 16.52 -0.25
CA ASP A 190 14.38 15.22 0.29
C ASP A 190 13.09 15.34 1.09
N PHE A 191 12.98 16.40 1.90
CA PHE A 191 11.76 16.71 2.63
C PHE A 191 10.57 16.93 1.67
N VAL A 192 10.75 17.75 0.63
CA VAL A 192 9.70 18.02 -0.37
C VAL A 192 9.33 16.76 -1.14
N ARG A 193 10.32 16.01 -1.61
CA ARG A 193 10.13 14.76 -2.35
C ARG A 193 9.34 13.73 -1.53
N GLY A 194 9.45 13.76 -0.20
CA GLY A 194 8.71 12.88 0.70
C GLY A 194 7.21 13.18 0.81
N TYR A 195 6.79 14.46 0.84
CA TYR A 195 5.37 14.81 1.00
C TYR A 195 4.66 15.14 -0.31
N LEU A 196 5.39 15.54 -1.36
CA LEU A 196 4.82 16.01 -2.62
C LEU A 196 3.89 15.00 -3.32
N PRO A 197 4.18 13.68 -3.40
CA PRO A 197 3.28 12.72 -4.03
C PRO A 197 1.89 12.70 -3.40
N ARG A 198 1.83 12.84 -2.07
CA ARG A 198 0.58 12.87 -1.31
C ARG A 198 -0.20 14.15 -1.60
N GLN A 199 0.47 15.29 -1.68
CA GLN A 199 -0.19 16.55 -2.05
C GLN A 199 -0.81 16.45 -3.45
N ILE A 200 -0.06 15.95 -4.43
CA ILE A 200 -0.56 15.77 -5.81
C ILE A 200 -1.77 14.84 -5.83
N LEU A 201 -1.75 13.74 -5.07
CA LEU A 201 -2.92 12.85 -4.96
C LEU A 201 -4.15 13.61 -4.44
N PHE A 202 -3.99 14.41 -3.38
CA PHE A 202 -5.10 15.19 -2.83
C PHE A 202 -5.61 16.27 -3.80
N ASP A 203 -4.71 16.95 -4.50
CA ASP A 203 -5.07 17.94 -5.53
C ASP A 203 -5.86 17.26 -6.66
N GLN A 204 -5.42 16.09 -7.14
CA GLN A 204 -6.16 15.30 -8.14
C GLN A 204 -7.56 14.87 -7.65
N ILE A 205 -7.68 14.42 -6.39
CA ILE A 205 -8.97 14.06 -5.81
C ILE A 205 -9.88 15.29 -5.77
N ARG A 206 -9.37 16.44 -5.34
CA ARG A 206 -10.13 17.68 -5.27
C ARG A 206 -10.58 18.16 -6.65
N GLU A 207 -9.71 18.11 -7.65
CA GLU A 207 -10.03 18.46 -9.04
C GLU A 207 -11.10 17.54 -9.64
N SER A 208 -11.12 16.25 -9.25
CA SER A 208 -12.14 15.30 -9.68
C SER A 208 -13.53 15.59 -9.09
N SER A 209 -13.61 16.27 -7.95
CA SER A 209 -14.88 16.68 -7.31
C SER A 209 -15.43 17.96 -7.95
N ARG A 210 -16.02 17.83 -9.15
CA ARG A 210 -16.75 18.92 -9.80
C ARG A 210 -18.13 19.04 -9.15
N ILE A 211 -18.28 19.92 -8.17
CA ILE A 211 -19.59 20.20 -7.55
C ILE A 211 -20.51 20.76 -8.64
N THR A 212 -21.61 20.06 -8.93
CA THR A 212 -22.61 20.56 -9.88
C THR A 212 -23.61 21.48 -9.17
N GLU A 213 -24.25 22.39 -9.91
CA GLU A 213 -25.31 23.25 -9.34
C GLU A 213 -26.45 22.43 -8.73
N ASP A 214 -26.72 21.24 -9.28
CA ASP A 214 -27.71 20.30 -8.77
C ASP A 214 -27.32 19.71 -7.41
N ASP A 215 -26.03 19.43 -7.16
CA ASP A 215 -25.55 18.97 -5.86
C ASP A 215 -25.73 20.07 -4.80
N VAL A 216 -25.42 21.33 -5.15
CA VAL A 216 -25.62 22.49 -4.26
C VAL A 216 -27.10 22.67 -3.94
N LYS A 217 -27.97 22.59 -4.95
CA LYS A 217 -29.42 22.70 -4.78
C LYS A 217 -29.95 21.56 -3.90
N THR A 218 -29.47 20.35 -4.11
CA THR A 218 -29.88 19.16 -3.33
C THR A 218 -29.46 19.28 -1.87
N GLU A 219 -28.22 19.69 -1.59
CA GLU A 219 -27.74 19.90 -0.22
C GLU A 219 -28.43 21.08 0.46
N TYR A 220 -28.72 22.17 -0.27
CA TYR A 220 -29.53 23.28 0.25
C TYR A 220 -30.94 22.82 0.65
N ILE A 221 -31.59 22.01 -0.20
CA ILE A 221 -32.92 21.45 0.08
C ILE A 221 -32.88 20.54 1.31
N LYS A 222 -31.90 19.62 1.40
CA LYS A 222 -31.75 18.72 2.57
C LYS A 222 -31.54 19.46 3.89
N ARG A 223 -30.76 20.55 3.89
CA ARG A 223 -30.44 21.32 5.11
C ARG A 223 -31.57 22.24 5.55
N ASN A 224 -32.43 22.68 4.62
CA ASN A 224 -33.48 23.66 4.91
C ASN A 224 -34.90 23.07 4.93
N LEU A 225 -35.08 21.81 4.54
CA LEU A 225 -36.33 21.09 4.72
C LEU A 225 -36.22 20.17 5.95
N ASN A 226 -36.90 20.54 7.03
CA ASN A 226 -37.11 19.64 8.17
C ASN A 226 -38.00 18.48 7.74
N TYR A 227 -37.43 17.29 7.56
CA TYR A 227 -38.20 16.07 7.42
C TYR A 227 -38.80 15.69 8.76
N THR A 228 -40.03 16.13 9.03
CA THR A 228 -40.82 15.58 10.14
C THR A 228 -41.35 14.22 9.68
N ILE A 229 -40.79 13.14 10.21
CA ILE A 229 -41.35 11.80 10.02
C ILE A 229 -42.65 11.75 10.85
N SER A 230 -43.79 11.54 10.20
CA SER A 230 -45.09 11.30 10.84
C SER A 230 -45.36 9.81 10.99
#